data_AF-A0A381YV62-F1
#
_entry.id   AF-A0A381YV62-F1
#
_cell.length_a   1.000
_cell.length_b   1.000
_cell.length_c   1.000
_cell.angle_alpha   90.00
_cell.angle_beta   90.00
_cell.angle_gamma   90.00
#
_symmetry.space_group_name_H-M   'P 1'
#
loop_
_entity.id
_entity.type
_entity.pdbx_description
1 polymer ?
#
loop_
_entity_poly.entity_id
_entity_poly.type
_entity_poly.pdbx_seq_one_letter_code
_entity_poly.pdbx_strand_id
1 'polypeptide(L)'
;VETEPIEVTLEINPRARVDLVDVRQRVAESHGDLLNSFPQALYASFHTTAGYLDQSLASRLNRQRDGLAPYLSFFRNVFPEGAGYKHDELHLREDLSDAQRQVEPLNADSHLAFISAGLRSCVTYRSRSDRPVYFIDLDGINKGHPRQRVTTVLGFNTEEEVARDRVTVPMSAHPVESVSLKDPRFGIYQRCQALITRHGVTKGRLQLALAPGEDQAGLTVNEYETLLMRHDLAEVLRDPLRFMAEKSRRLLVDPRSIPNRTIDYAKYDMVRVFNELVDALRLSDSVVERIVSRFFGAPARHFLRMKRSVSLPVSDRGTPGEGHLAQGRYQSPILVQWRRAEPRTRIVDITLTRFK
;
A
#
# COMPACT_ATOMS: atom_id res chain seq x y z
N VAL A 1 -8.61 29.03 20.23
CA VAL A 1 -9.00 29.17 18.81
C VAL A 1 -8.79 27.80 18.20
N GLU A 2 -9.84 27.10 17.81
CA GLU A 2 -9.68 25.83 17.08
C GLU A 2 -9.10 26.17 15.71
N THR A 3 -7.87 25.74 15.45
CA THR A 3 -7.20 25.96 14.17
C THR A 3 -7.79 25.00 13.17
N GLU A 4 -8.39 25.50 12.08
CA GLU A 4 -8.99 24.64 11.06
C GLU A 4 -7.95 23.66 10.47
N PRO A 5 -8.37 22.43 10.07
CA PRO A 5 -7.48 21.48 9.43
C PRO A 5 -6.87 22.04 8.15
N ILE A 6 -5.56 21.90 8.06
CA ILE A 6 -4.78 22.31 6.89
C ILE A 6 -4.62 21.15 5.91
N GLU A 7 -4.44 21.47 4.64
CA GLU A 7 -4.10 20.48 3.61
C GLU A 7 -2.98 21.04 2.75
N VAL A 8 -1.91 20.26 2.58
CA VAL A 8 -0.76 20.59 1.73
C VAL A 8 -0.58 19.47 0.71
N THR A 9 -0.50 19.83 -0.57
CA THR A 9 -0.16 18.89 -1.64
C THR A 9 1.27 19.10 -2.08
N LEU A 10 2.04 18.01 -2.19
CA LEU A 10 3.43 18.03 -2.60
C LEU A 10 3.62 17.19 -3.85
N GLU A 11 4.33 17.76 -4.82
CA GLU A 11 4.93 17.01 -5.90
C GLU A 11 6.24 16.37 -5.43
N ILE A 12 6.43 15.12 -5.83
CA ILE A 12 7.60 14.32 -5.54
C ILE A 12 8.22 13.91 -6.88
N ASN A 13 9.53 14.15 -7.00
CA ASN A 13 10.33 13.77 -8.15
C ASN A 13 11.33 12.69 -7.70
N PRO A 14 11.02 11.40 -7.90
CA PRO A 14 11.89 10.31 -7.50
C PRO A 14 13.22 10.36 -8.25
N ARG A 15 14.31 10.07 -7.53
CA ARG A 15 15.69 10.05 -8.07
C ARG A 15 16.20 8.65 -8.36
N ALA A 16 15.44 7.63 -7.95
CA ALA A 16 15.73 6.23 -8.17
C ALA A 16 14.42 5.45 -8.36
N ARG A 17 14.50 4.22 -8.87
CA ARG A 17 13.35 3.32 -8.94
C ARG A 17 12.80 3.03 -7.54
N VAL A 18 13.68 2.81 -6.56
CA VAL A 18 13.29 2.77 -5.15
C VAL A 18 13.86 4.00 -4.46
N ASP A 19 12.98 4.87 -3.97
CA ASP A 19 13.37 6.15 -3.38
C ASP A 19 12.60 6.42 -2.09
N LEU A 20 13.25 7.15 -1.18
CA LEU A 20 12.73 7.53 0.13
C LEU A 20 12.76 9.05 0.23
N VAL A 21 11.58 9.66 0.29
CA VAL A 21 11.45 11.12 0.37
C VAL A 21 10.85 11.49 1.70
N ASP A 22 11.58 12.26 2.52
CA ASP A 22 11.03 12.78 3.78
C ASP A 22 10.02 13.88 3.49
N VAL A 23 8.74 13.54 3.65
CA VAL A 23 7.62 14.44 3.36
C VAL A 23 7.55 15.56 4.38
N ARG A 24 7.95 15.33 5.64
CA ARG A 24 7.94 16.39 6.65
C ARG A 24 8.97 17.46 6.33
N GLN A 25 10.20 17.04 6.01
CA GLN A 25 11.22 17.95 5.54
C GLN A 25 10.74 18.72 4.31
N ARG A 26 10.13 18.03 3.35
CA ARG A 26 9.62 18.67 2.13
C ARG A 26 8.52 19.71 2.41
N VAL A 27 7.61 19.44 3.35
CA VAL A 27 6.61 20.44 3.78
C VAL A 27 7.30 21.61 4.47
N ALA A 28 8.26 21.37 5.36
CA ALA A 28 8.99 22.44 6.04
C ALA A 28 9.73 23.38 5.06
N GLU A 29 10.39 22.81 4.05
CA GLU A 29 11.10 23.56 3.00
C GLU A 29 10.17 24.41 2.12
N SER A 30 8.93 23.96 1.90
CA SER A 30 8.00 24.60 0.94
C SER A 30 6.91 25.45 1.58
N HIS A 31 6.53 25.14 2.82
CA HIS A 31 5.40 25.73 3.54
C HIS A 31 5.74 26.10 4.99
N GLY A 32 7.01 26.04 5.38
CA GLY A 32 7.47 26.31 6.75
C GLY A 32 6.95 25.31 7.78
N ASP A 33 6.96 25.70 9.06
CA ASP A 33 6.59 24.85 10.18
C ASP A 33 5.08 24.62 10.36
N LEU A 34 4.30 24.74 9.29
CA LEU A 34 2.84 24.68 9.27
C LEU A 34 2.27 23.38 9.90
N LEU A 35 2.95 22.24 9.73
CA LEU A 35 2.55 20.98 10.38
C LEU A 35 2.87 20.89 11.88
N ASN A 36 3.72 21.78 12.42
CA ASN A 36 4.06 21.77 13.84
C ASN A 36 2.93 22.35 14.71
N SER A 37 2.00 23.10 14.11
CA SER A 37 0.80 23.61 14.77
C SER A 37 -0.24 22.53 15.08
N PHE A 38 -0.10 21.33 14.52
CA PHE A 38 -1.07 20.25 14.65
C PHE A 38 -0.46 19.03 15.35
N PRO A 39 -1.15 18.43 16.33
CA PRO A 39 -0.70 17.23 17.04
C PRO A 39 -0.75 15.98 16.16
N GLN A 40 -1.50 16.00 15.05
CA GLN A 40 -1.66 14.87 14.14
C GLN A 40 -1.57 15.33 12.69
N ALA A 41 -1.04 14.44 11.85
CA ALA A 41 -1.06 14.61 10.41
C ALA A 41 -1.41 13.29 9.71
N LEU A 42 -2.31 13.37 8.74
CA LEU A 42 -2.64 12.28 7.83
C LEU A 42 -1.86 12.47 6.53
N TYR A 43 -1.15 11.44 6.09
CA TYR A 43 -0.36 11.42 4.86
C TYR A 43 -1.05 10.50 3.86
N ALA A 44 -1.28 10.99 2.64
CA ALA A 44 -2.05 10.33 1.62
C ALA A 44 -1.33 10.31 0.27
N SER A 45 -0.87 9.13 -0.14
CA SER A 45 -0.35 8.81 -1.46
C SER A 45 -1.48 8.47 -2.41
N PHE A 46 -1.38 8.96 -3.65
CA PHE A 46 -2.32 8.68 -4.74
C PHE A 46 -1.78 7.65 -5.74
N HIS A 47 -0.79 6.84 -5.34
CA HIS A 47 -0.10 5.87 -6.19
C HIS A 47 -0.33 4.44 -5.71
N THR A 48 -0.16 3.47 -6.61
CA THR A 48 -0.37 2.03 -6.37
C THR A 48 0.95 1.29 -6.08
N THR A 49 2.08 1.93 -6.37
CA THR A 49 3.44 1.45 -6.10
C THR A 49 4.23 2.36 -5.17
N ALA A 50 3.59 3.37 -4.58
CA ALA A 50 4.24 4.29 -3.65
C ALA A 50 3.29 4.68 -2.50
N GLY A 51 3.84 4.81 -1.29
CA GLY A 51 3.04 5.11 -0.10
C GLY A 51 3.86 5.11 1.18
N TYR A 52 3.23 4.72 2.28
CA TYR A 52 3.77 4.93 3.62
C TYR A 52 3.73 3.67 4.47
N LEU A 53 4.63 3.58 5.44
CA LEU A 53 4.52 2.62 6.54
C LEU A 53 3.69 3.22 7.69
N ASP A 54 3.01 2.37 8.45
CA ASP A 54 2.37 2.77 9.72
C ASP A 54 3.42 3.34 10.69
N GLN A 55 3.06 4.36 11.48
CA GLN A 55 4.00 5.06 12.39
C GLN A 55 4.75 4.11 13.33
N SER A 56 4.09 3.08 13.85
CA SER A 56 4.71 2.11 14.75
C SER A 56 5.81 1.29 14.07
N LEU A 57 5.58 0.87 12.81
CA LEU A 57 6.54 0.13 12.03
C LEU A 57 7.70 1.01 11.57
N ALA A 58 7.41 2.20 11.04
CA ALA A 58 8.42 3.17 10.66
C ALA A 58 9.30 3.56 11.87
N SER A 59 8.68 3.84 13.02
CA SER A 59 9.40 4.16 14.26
C SER A 59 10.28 3.02 14.77
N ARG A 60 9.94 1.75 14.46
CA ARG A 60 10.78 0.61 14.83
C ARG A 60 11.99 0.51 13.89
N LEU A 61 11.77 0.63 12.59
CA LEU A 61 12.83 0.55 11.57
C LEU A 61 13.81 1.72 11.67
N ASN A 62 13.32 2.93 11.96
CA ASN A 62 14.17 4.14 12.10
C ASN A 62 15.01 4.17 13.39
N ARG A 63 14.86 3.21 14.30
CA ARG A 63 15.75 3.12 15.49
C ARG A 63 17.15 2.64 15.13
N GLN A 64 17.28 1.94 14.01
CA GLN A 64 18.56 1.54 13.47
C GLN A 64 18.93 2.48 12.33
N ARG A 65 20.21 2.85 12.26
CA ARG A 65 20.74 3.55 11.09
C ARG A 65 20.43 2.70 9.85
N ASP A 66 19.77 3.32 8.87
CA ASP A 66 19.39 2.70 7.60
C ASP A 66 18.39 1.52 7.67
N GLY A 67 17.67 1.31 8.78
CA GLY A 67 16.79 0.13 8.95
C GLY A 67 15.66 -0.02 7.91
N LEU A 68 15.29 1.05 7.19
CA LEU A 68 14.36 0.96 6.06
C LEU A 68 14.97 0.26 4.83
N ALA A 69 16.27 0.41 4.59
CA ALA A 69 16.91 -0.14 3.40
C ALA A 69 16.92 -1.69 3.40
N PRO A 70 17.34 -2.39 4.48
CA PRO A 70 17.21 -3.85 4.58
C PRO A 70 15.76 -4.32 4.47
N TYR A 71 14.82 -3.58 5.07
CA TYR A 71 13.40 -3.91 5.01
C TYR A 71 12.88 -3.90 3.57
N LEU A 72 13.18 -2.86 2.79
CA LEU A 72 12.77 -2.77 1.39
C LEU A 72 13.55 -3.75 0.51
N SER A 73 14.84 -3.95 0.79
CA SER A 73 15.68 -4.93 0.09
C SER A 73 15.09 -6.34 0.18
N PHE A 74 14.61 -6.75 1.36
CA PHE A 74 13.95 -8.04 1.55
C PHE A 74 12.78 -8.23 0.57
N PHE A 75 11.84 -7.29 0.50
CA PHE A 75 10.67 -7.42 -0.39
C PHE A 75 11.05 -7.36 -1.87
N ARG A 76 12.13 -6.65 -2.24
CA ARG A 76 12.65 -6.67 -3.61
C ARG A 76 13.31 -7.99 -3.99
N ASN A 77 13.91 -8.70 -3.04
CA ASN A 77 14.47 -10.03 -3.30
C ASN A 77 13.36 -11.09 -3.37
N VAL A 78 12.28 -10.90 -2.61
CA VAL A 78 11.07 -11.72 -2.70
C VAL A 78 10.34 -11.50 -4.03
N PHE A 79 10.21 -10.24 -4.46
CA PHE A 79 9.59 -9.82 -5.72
C PHE A 79 10.64 -9.15 -6.59
N PRO A 80 11.50 -9.91 -7.26
CA PRO A 80 12.53 -9.34 -8.11
C PRO A 80 11.94 -8.74 -9.37
N GLU A 81 12.50 -7.61 -9.80
CA GLU A 81 12.13 -6.91 -11.04
C GLU A 81 12.28 -7.82 -12.26
N GLY A 82 11.33 -7.75 -13.20
CA GLY A 82 11.43 -8.46 -14.48
C GLY A 82 11.32 -9.99 -14.39
N ALA A 83 10.84 -10.55 -13.28
CA ALA A 83 10.79 -12.00 -13.09
C ALA A 83 9.66 -12.74 -13.85
N GLY A 84 9.18 -12.16 -14.95
CA GLY A 84 8.11 -12.71 -15.78
C GLY A 84 6.78 -12.79 -15.04
N TYR A 85 6.30 -11.65 -14.54
CA TYR A 85 4.97 -11.52 -13.95
C TYR A 85 3.90 -11.47 -15.03
N LYS A 86 2.69 -11.96 -14.71
CA LYS A 86 1.57 -11.92 -15.66
C LYS A 86 1.07 -10.51 -15.90
N HIS A 87 1.06 -9.67 -14.87
CA HIS A 87 0.75 -8.24 -14.98
C HIS A 87 1.63 -7.51 -16.01
N ASP A 88 2.88 -7.95 -16.19
CA ASP A 88 3.83 -7.34 -17.12
C ASP A 88 3.67 -7.86 -18.57
N GLU A 89 2.80 -8.85 -18.81
CA GLU A 89 2.43 -9.33 -20.15
C GLU A 89 1.41 -8.37 -20.80
N LEU A 90 1.84 -7.15 -21.14
CA LEU A 90 0.97 -6.05 -21.60
C LEU A 90 0.08 -6.39 -22.82
N HIS A 91 0.47 -7.37 -23.63
CA HIS A 91 -0.34 -7.85 -24.76
C HIS A 91 -1.62 -8.58 -24.33
N LEU A 92 -1.69 -9.04 -23.07
CA LEU A 92 -2.88 -9.64 -22.46
C LEU A 92 -3.76 -8.62 -21.72
N ARG A 93 -3.31 -7.36 -21.59
CA ARG A 93 -4.07 -6.30 -20.92
C ARG A 93 -5.09 -5.67 -21.86
N GLU A 94 -6.32 -6.17 -21.80
CA GLU A 94 -7.47 -5.68 -22.60
C GLU A 94 -7.97 -4.30 -22.13
N ASP A 95 -7.63 -3.87 -20.93
CA ASP A 95 -7.99 -2.57 -20.35
C ASP A 95 -7.14 -1.40 -20.86
N LEU A 96 -6.04 -1.68 -21.57
CA LEU A 96 -5.14 -0.69 -22.15
C LEU A 96 -5.30 -0.60 -23.67
N SER A 97 -5.31 0.63 -24.19
CA SER A 97 -5.12 0.86 -25.63
C SER A 97 -3.68 0.56 -26.06
N ASP A 98 -3.44 0.37 -27.37
CA ASP A 98 -2.09 0.10 -27.89
C ASP A 98 -1.09 1.22 -27.55
N ALA A 99 -1.53 2.48 -27.57
CA ALA A 99 -0.71 3.61 -27.18
C ALA A 99 -0.34 3.56 -25.68
N GLN A 100 -1.28 3.15 -24.81
CA GLN A 100 -1.01 2.99 -23.38
C GLN A 100 -0.03 1.83 -23.12
N ARG A 101 -0.19 0.69 -23.81
CA ARG A 101 0.72 -0.48 -23.68
C ARG A 101 2.17 -0.13 -24.00
N GLN A 102 2.44 0.85 -24.87
CA GLN A 102 3.82 1.24 -25.20
C GLN A 102 4.54 1.96 -24.05
N VAL A 103 3.79 2.68 -23.22
CA VAL A 103 4.33 3.54 -22.14
C VAL A 103 4.10 2.97 -20.74
N GLU A 104 3.28 1.93 -20.62
CA GLU A 104 2.98 1.29 -19.35
C GLU A 104 4.26 0.71 -18.70
N PRO A 105 4.52 0.99 -17.42
CA PRO A 105 5.64 0.42 -16.69
C PRO A 105 5.42 -1.09 -16.45
N LEU A 106 6.51 -1.86 -16.52
CA LEU A 106 6.54 -3.25 -16.07
C LEU A 106 6.93 -3.25 -14.59
N ASN A 107 5.95 -3.24 -13.70
CA ASN A 107 6.15 -2.96 -12.28
C ASN A 107 5.34 -3.87 -11.35
N ALA A 108 4.93 -5.05 -11.83
CA ALA A 108 4.22 -6.03 -11.01
C ALA A 108 4.93 -6.33 -9.68
N ASP A 109 6.28 -6.37 -9.71
CA ASP A 109 7.11 -6.52 -8.52
C ASP A 109 6.86 -5.42 -7.49
N SER A 110 6.76 -4.17 -7.92
CA SER A 110 6.52 -3.02 -7.05
C SER A 110 5.10 -3.05 -6.46
N HIS A 111 4.10 -3.50 -7.22
CA HIS A 111 2.74 -3.71 -6.71
C HIS A 111 2.71 -4.79 -5.62
N LEU A 112 3.32 -5.95 -5.89
CA LEU A 112 3.40 -7.05 -4.92
C LEU A 112 4.20 -6.66 -3.68
N ALA A 113 5.33 -5.98 -3.86
CA ALA A 113 6.14 -5.47 -2.75
C ALA A 113 5.34 -4.46 -1.92
N PHE A 114 4.57 -3.56 -2.54
CA PHE A 114 3.70 -2.62 -1.82
C PHE A 114 2.70 -3.33 -0.91
N ILE A 115 1.97 -4.30 -1.46
CA ILE A 115 0.96 -5.07 -0.72
C ILE A 115 1.61 -5.89 0.40
N SER A 116 2.71 -6.58 0.09
CA SER A 116 3.36 -7.53 0.99
C SER A 116 4.11 -6.84 2.13
N ALA A 117 4.78 -5.72 1.83
CA ALA A 117 5.50 -4.91 2.81
C ALA A 117 4.54 -4.17 3.76
N GLY A 118 3.23 -4.26 3.55
CA GLY A 118 2.24 -3.59 4.38
C GLY A 118 2.33 -2.07 4.28
N LEU A 119 2.78 -1.55 3.13
CA LEU A 119 2.64 -0.15 2.78
C LEU A 119 1.16 0.21 2.68
N ARG A 120 0.86 1.48 2.90
CA ARG A 120 -0.48 2.04 2.86
C ARG A 120 -0.48 3.31 2.04
N SER A 121 -1.54 3.50 1.27
CA SER A 121 -1.81 4.78 0.61
C SER A 121 -2.09 5.87 1.62
N CYS A 122 -2.60 5.55 2.81
CA CYS A 122 -3.01 6.55 3.78
C CYS A 122 -2.65 6.12 5.21
N VAL A 123 -1.93 7.00 5.93
CA VAL A 123 -1.47 6.77 7.31
C VAL A 123 -1.65 8.03 8.16
N THR A 124 -1.89 7.86 9.45
CA THR A 124 -1.90 8.96 10.42
C THR A 124 -0.68 8.84 11.32
N TYR A 125 0.04 9.94 11.48
CA TYR A 125 1.15 10.06 12.42
C TYR A 125 0.79 11.10 13.48
N ARG A 126 1.14 10.80 14.73
CA ARG A 126 1.25 11.87 15.73
C ARG A 126 2.44 12.75 15.37
N SER A 127 2.20 14.06 15.30
CA SER A 127 3.21 15.04 14.92
C SER A 127 4.27 15.10 16.01
N ARG A 128 5.51 14.82 15.60
CA ARG A 128 6.73 15.03 16.37
C ARG A 128 7.74 15.62 15.39
N SER A 129 8.19 16.84 15.64
CA SER A 129 9.01 17.61 14.69
C SER A 129 10.36 16.95 14.38
N ASP A 130 10.82 16.03 15.22
CA ASP A 130 12.12 15.36 15.14
C ASP A 130 12.13 14.04 14.34
N ARG A 131 10.99 13.56 13.83
CA ARG A 131 10.93 12.24 13.16
C ARG A 131 10.49 12.32 11.71
N PRO A 132 11.26 11.73 10.77
CA PRO A 132 10.92 11.75 9.36
C PRO A 132 9.66 10.92 9.05
N VAL A 133 8.94 11.32 8.00
CA VAL A 133 7.86 10.52 7.42
C VAL A 133 8.18 10.29 5.96
N TYR A 134 8.68 9.09 5.67
CA TYR A 134 9.11 8.74 4.32
C TYR A 134 7.94 8.35 3.44
N PHE A 135 7.77 9.06 2.34
CA PHE A 135 7.10 8.56 1.15
C PHE A 135 8.04 7.57 0.47
N ILE A 136 7.62 6.32 0.39
CA ILE A 136 8.38 5.20 -0.16
C ILE A 136 7.86 4.95 -1.56
N ASP A 137 8.68 5.22 -2.57
CA ASP A 137 8.40 4.87 -3.96
C ASP A 137 9.11 3.58 -4.32
N LEU A 138 8.38 2.60 -4.84
CA LEU A 138 8.94 1.32 -5.30
C LEU A 138 9.10 1.27 -6.82
N ASP A 139 8.66 2.30 -7.54
CA ASP A 139 8.71 2.36 -9.00
C ASP A 139 8.94 3.80 -9.50
N GLY A 140 9.83 4.55 -8.87
CA GLY A 140 10.00 5.98 -9.06
C GLY A 140 10.61 6.40 -10.41
N ILE A 141 11.31 5.50 -11.10
CA ILE A 141 11.91 5.72 -12.42
C ILE A 141 11.48 4.57 -13.35
N ASN A 142 10.93 4.92 -14.51
CA ASN A 142 10.58 3.97 -15.58
C ASN A 142 11.43 4.29 -16.82
N LYS A 143 12.19 3.31 -17.33
CA LYS A 143 13.05 3.46 -18.53
C LYS A 143 13.94 4.73 -18.50
N GLY A 144 14.50 5.08 -17.34
CA GLY A 144 15.35 6.26 -17.17
C GLY A 144 14.60 7.59 -16.97
N HIS A 145 13.26 7.59 -17.04
CA HIS A 145 12.44 8.77 -16.82
C HIS A 145 11.84 8.76 -15.40
N PRO A 146 12.06 9.81 -14.60
CA PRO A 146 11.38 9.99 -13.32
C PRO A 146 9.86 10.03 -13.52
N ARG A 147 9.13 9.29 -12.68
CA ARG A 147 7.67 9.35 -12.67
C ARG A 147 7.22 10.53 -11.83
N GLN A 148 6.12 11.15 -12.23
CA GLN A 148 5.49 12.20 -11.43
C GLN A 148 4.74 11.57 -10.26
N ARG A 149 5.09 12.03 -9.05
CA ARG A 149 4.42 11.62 -7.82
C ARG A 149 3.81 12.83 -7.14
N VAL A 150 2.72 12.55 -6.45
CA VAL A 150 1.96 13.52 -5.68
C VAL A 150 1.52 12.86 -4.39
N THR A 151 1.65 13.59 -3.29
CA THR A 151 1.11 13.20 -2.00
C THR A 151 0.46 14.40 -1.33
N THR A 152 -0.49 14.14 -0.44
CA THR A 152 -1.15 15.16 0.36
C THR A 152 -0.90 14.90 1.84
N VAL A 153 -0.71 15.96 2.61
CA VAL A 153 -0.65 15.94 4.07
C VAL A 153 -1.76 16.80 4.64
N LEU A 154 -2.59 16.22 5.51
CA LEU A 154 -3.62 16.94 6.27
C LEU A 154 -3.21 17.05 7.73
N GLY A 155 -2.99 18.27 8.22
CA GLY A 155 -2.75 18.54 9.64
C GLY A 155 -4.06 18.82 10.37
N PHE A 156 -4.26 18.21 11.53
CA PHE A 156 -5.49 18.36 12.32
C PHE A 156 -5.24 18.15 13.82
N ASN A 157 -6.13 18.69 14.65
CA ASN A 157 -6.06 18.63 16.11
C ASN A 157 -6.71 17.37 16.65
N THR A 158 -7.91 17.07 16.17
CA THR A 158 -8.70 15.93 16.63
C THR A 158 -9.44 15.28 15.46
N GLU A 159 -9.80 14.02 15.68
CA GLU A 159 -10.62 13.24 14.76
C GLU A 159 -11.91 12.85 15.47
N GLU A 160 -13.05 13.28 14.93
CA GLU A 160 -14.38 12.98 15.45
C GLU A 160 -15.07 11.98 14.52
N GLU A 161 -15.53 10.86 15.06
CA GLU A 161 -16.40 9.95 14.32
C GLU A 161 -17.80 10.56 14.18
N VAL A 162 -18.27 10.70 12.95
CA VAL A 162 -19.57 11.34 12.65
C VAL A 162 -20.60 10.38 12.06
N ALA A 163 -20.15 9.25 11.49
CA ALA A 163 -21.05 8.23 10.97
C ALA A 163 -20.38 6.84 10.90
N ARG A 164 -21.23 5.81 10.95
CA ARG A 164 -20.90 4.43 10.60
C ARG A 164 -21.92 3.86 9.63
N ASP A 165 -21.48 2.97 8.76
CA ASP A 165 -22.34 2.12 7.92
C ASP A 165 -21.71 0.74 7.79
N ARG A 166 -22.46 -0.22 7.26
CA ARG A 166 -22.00 -1.59 7.05
C ARG A 166 -22.49 -2.11 5.71
N VAL A 167 -21.59 -2.75 4.97
CA VAL A 167 -21.89 -3.34 3.66
C VAL A 167 -21.50 -4.81 3.64
N THR A 168 -22.36 -5.62 3.03
CA THR A 168 -22.08 -7.02 2.74
C THR A 168 -21.55 -7.14 1.32
N VAL A 169 -20.36 -7.72 1.16
CA VAL A 169 -19.71 -7.93 -0.13
C VAL A 169 -19.84 -9.41 -0.50
N PRO A 170 -20.56 -9.76 -1.57
CA PRO A 170 -20.64 -11.14 -2.03
C PRO A 170 -19.28 -11.59 -2.59
N MET A 171 -18.90 -12.81 -2.25
CA MET A 171 -17.68 -13.47 -2.70
C MET A 171 -18.02 -14.73 -3.48
N SER A 172 -17.12 -15.17 -4.36
CA SER A 172 -17.28 -16.46 -5.04
C SER A 172 -17.01 -17.64 -4.09
N ALA A 173 -17.20 -18.86 -4.60
CA ALA A 173 -16.81 -20.08 -3.90
C ALA A 173 -15.29 -20.34 -3.92
N HIS A 174 -14.51 -19.57 -4.70
CA HIS A 174 -13.07 -19.78 -4.81
C HIS A 174 -12.35 -19.42 -3.51
N PRO A 175 -11.41 -20.25 -3.03
CA PRO A 175 -10.73 -20.01 -1.76
C PRO A 175 -9.82 -18.78 -1.80
N VAL A 176 -9.17 -18.53 -2.94
CA VAL A 176 -8.33 -17.36 -3.18
C VAL A 176 -8.99 -16.50 -4.24
N GLU A 177 -9.36 -15.28 -3.87
CA GLU A 177 -10.06 -14.33 -4.74
C GLU A 177 -9.80 -12.90 -4.25
N SER A 178 -9.84 -11.93 -5.16
CA SER A 178 -9.89 -10.52 -4.82
C SER A 178 -10.98 -9.78 -5.59
N VAL A 179 -11.63 -8.83 -4.91
CA VAL A 179 -12.69 -7.99 -5.47
C VAL A 179 -12.38 -6.53 -5.21
N SER A 180 -12.69 -5.69 -6.20
CA SER A 180 -12.62 -4.25 -6.07
C SER A 180 -13.82 -3.74 -5.28
N LEU A 181 -13.60 -3.02 -4.18
CA LEU A 181 -14.68 -2.37 -3.44
C LEU A 181 -15.20 -1.10 -4.15
N LYS A 182 -14.57 -0.71 -5.26
CA LYS A 182 -15.10 0.30 -6.20
C LYS A 182 -16.14 -0.26 -7.16
N ASP A 183 -16.29 -1.58 -7.23
CA ASP A 183 -17.27 -2.19 -8.14
C ASP A 183 -18.68 -1.61 -7.85
N PRO A 184 -19.33 -0.97 -8.85
CA PRO A 184 -20.62 -0.33 -8.67
C PRO A 184 -21.70 -1.27 -8.14
N ARG A 185 -21.58 -2.59 -8.39
CA ARG A 185 -22.51 -3.60 -7.91
C ARG A 185 -22.59 -3.67 -6.39
N PHE A 186 -21.55 -3.24 -5.68
CA PHE A 186 -21.54 -3.21 -4.21
C PHE A 186 -22.07 -1.89 -3.63
N GLY A 187 -22.17 -0.82 -4.43
CA GLY A 187 -22.68 0.49 -4.01
C GLY A 187 -21.88 1.18 -2.89
N ILE A 188 -20.70 0.68 -2.53
CA ILE A 188 -19.90 1.18 -1.38
C ILE A 188 -19.54 2.66 -1.57
N TYR A 189 -19.02 3.03 -2.74
CA TYR A 189 -18.59 4.40 -3.01
C TYR A 189 -19.75 5.41 -3.01
N GLN A 190 -20.93 4.99 -3.48
CA GLN A 190 -22.14 5.82 -3.44
C GLN A 190 -22.58 6.06 -1.99
N ARG A 191 -22.55 5.02 -1.15
CA ARG A 191 -22.82 5.13 0.30
C ARG A 191 -21.80 6.04 0.98
N CYS A 192 -20.52 5.87 0.70
CA CYS A 192 -19.44 6.72 1.20
C CYS A 192 -19.70 8.21 0.86
N GLN A 193 -19.98 8.53 -0.40
CA GLN A 193 -20.26 9.91 -0.80
C GLN A 193 -21.54 10.43 -0.13
N ALA A 194 -22.59 9.63 -0.04
CA ALA A 194 -23.83 10.01 0.64
C ALA A 194 -23.59 10.33 2.14
N LEU A 195 -22.75 9.55 2.83
CA LEU A 195 -22.34 9.85 4.21
C LEU A 195 -21.57 11.17 4.29
N ILE A 196 -20.60 11.39 3.41
CA ILE A 196 -19.79 12.62 3.37
C ILE A 196 -20.69 13.85 3.20
N THR A 197 -21.58 13.82 2.21
CA THR A 197 -22.52 14.92 1.92
C THR A 197 -23.50 15.13 3.07
N ARG A 198 -24.13 14.06 3.58
CA ARG A 198 -25.11 14.14 4.69
C ARG A 198 -24.51 14.76 5.95
N HIS A 199 -23.26 14.46 6.23
CA HIS A 199 -22.57 14.94 7.43
C HIS A 199 -21.69 16.18 7.16
N GLY A 200 -21.70 16.75 5.95
CA GLY A 200 -20.94 17.94 5.60
C GLY A 200 -19.44 17.84 5.96
N VAL A 201 -18.82 16.68 5.71
CA VAL A 201 -17.39 16.49 6.02
C VAL A 201 -16.56 17.00 4.85
N THR A 202 -15.91 18.15 5.02
CA THR A 202 -15.00 18.72 4.00
C THR A 202 -13.59 18.14 4.10
N LYS A 203 -13.06 18.00 5.31
CA LYS A 203 -11.77 17.36 5.60
C LYS A 203 -11.92 16.27 6.64
N GLY A 204 -11.40 15.09 6.34
CA GLY A 204 -11.58 13.94 7.21
C GLY A 204 -11.00 12.65 6.64
N ARG A 205 -11.56 11.54 7.10
CA ARG A 205 -11.16 10.21 6.65
C ARG A 205 -12.37 9.30 6.58
N LEU A 206 -12.38 8.47 5.56
CA LEU A 206 -13.25 7.32 5.48
C LEU A 206 -12.40 6.06 5.67
N GLN A 207 -12.75 5.25 6.65
CA GLN A 207 -12.12 3.96 6.89
C GLN A 207 -13.04 2.84 6.42
N LEU A 208 -12.49 1.92 5.65
CA LEU A 208 -13.11 0.64 5.33
C LEU A 208 -12.39 -0.43 6.16
N ALA A 209 -13.13 -1.18 6.97
CA ALA A 209 -12.57 -2.20 7.85
C ALA A 209 -13.34 -3.53 7.69
N LEU A 210 -12.62 -4.64 7.71
CA LEU A 210 -13.23 -5.95 7.83
C LEU A 210 -13.86 -6.09 9.21
N ALA A 211 -15.14 -6.46 9.25
CA ALA A 211 -15.86 -6.63 10.51
C ALA A 211 -15.16 -7.63 11.45
N PRO A 212 -15.41 -7.56 12.77
CA PRO A 212 -14.90 -8.56 13.71
C PRO A 212 -15.31 -9.98 13.26
N GLY A 213 -14.36 -10.92 13.27
CA GLY A 213 -14.59 -12.30 12.84
C GLY A 213 -14.39 -12.57 11.34
N GLU A 214 -14.19 -11.53 10.52
CA GLU A 214 -13.80 -11.70 9.11
C GLU A 214 -12.33 -12.15 9.01
N ASP A 215 -12.10 -13.43 9.26
CA ASP A 215 -10.80 -14.07 9.20
C ASP A 215 -10.47 -14.53 7.78
N GLN A 216 -9.17 -14.70 7.53
CA GLN A 216 -8.64 -15.15 6.24
C GLN A 216 -8.97 -14.22 5.06
N ALA A 217 -9.17 -12.95 5.37
CA ALA A 217 -9.32 -11.88 4.42
C ALA A 217 -8.52 -10.65 4.86
N GLY A 218 -8.21 -9.79 3.91
CA GLY A 218 -7.48 -8.55 4.11
C GLY A 218 -7.90 -7.49 3.11
N LEU A 219 -7.52 -6.26 3.40
CA LEU A 219 -7.73 -5.08 2.60
C LEU A 219 -6.40 -4.47 2.20
N THR A 220 -6.33 -3.97 0.97
CA THR A 220 -5.25 -3.13 0.46
C THR A 220 -5.82 -2.04 -0.43
N VAL A 221 -5.07 -0.96 -0.66
CA VAL A 221 -5.38 0.01 -1.71
C VAL A 221 -4.32 -0.13 -2.77
N ASN A 222 -4.71 -0.58 -3.95
CA ASN A 222 -3.79 -0.84 -5.06
C ASN A 222 -4.53 -0.72 -6.40
N GLU A 223 -3.86 -1.01 -7.50
CA GLU A 223 -4.50 -1.16 -8.80
C GLU A 223 -5.29 -2.47 -8.84
N TYR A 224 -6.56 -2.39 -9.23
CA TYR A 224 -7.35 -3.58 -9.51
C TYR A 224 -7.20 -3.94 -10.99
N GLU A 225 -6.06 -4.54 -11.32
CA GLU A 225 -5.77 -5.11 -12.63
C GLU A 225 -5.93 -6.63 -12.56
N THR A 226 -6.55 -7.22 -13.60
CA THR A 226 -6.98 -8.62 -13.59
C THR A 226 -5.81 -9.60 -13.53
N LEU A 227 -4.74 -9.39 -14.28
CA LEU A 227 -3.56 -10.25 -14.31
C LEU A 227 -2.81 -10.23 -12.98
N LEU A 228 -2.57 -9.04 -12.41
CA LEU A 228 -1.98 -8.86 -11.10
C LEU A 228 -2.81 -9.55 -10.02
N MET A 229 -4.12 -9.36 -10.03
CA MET A 229 -5.01 -9.86 -9.00
C MET A 229 -5.27 -11.37 -9.10
N ARG A 230 -5.54 -11.90 -10.30
CA ARG A 230 -5.95 -13.29 -10.50
C ARG A 230 -4.79 -14.25 -10.72
N HIS A 231 -3.64 -13.74 -11.16
CA HIS A 231 -2.46 -14.56 -11.40
C HIS A 231 -1.38 -14.28 -10.36
N ASP A 232 -0.72 -13.13 -10.43
CA ASP A 232 0.49 -12.89 -9.63
C ASP A 232 0.20 -12.91 -8.12
N LEU A 233 -0.72 -12.06 -7.64
CA LEU A 233 -1.10 -12.01 -6.23
C LEU A 233 -1.74 -13.33 -5.76
N ALA A 234 -2.58 -13.94 -6.60
CA ALA A 234 -3.24 -15.20 -6.27
C ALA A 234 -2.22 -16.35 -6.10
N GLU A 235 -1.15 -16.36 -6.89
CA GLU A 235 -0.06 -17.34 -6.77
C GLU A 235 0.73 -17.11 -5.47
N VAL A 236 1.07 -15.86 -5.15
CA VAL A 236 1.71 -15.50 -3.87
C VAL A 236 0.86 -15.92 -2.66
N LEU A 237 -0.46 -15.76 -2.76
CA LEU A 237 -1.41 -16.16 -1.71
C LEU A 237 -1.55 -17.68 -1.56
N ARG A 238 -1.33 -18.44 -2.63
CA ARG A 238 -1.40 -19.92 -2.58
C ARG A 238 -0.14 -20.51 -1.99
N ASP A 239 1.03 -20.11 -2.50
CA ASP A 239 2.32 -20.63 -2.08
C ASP A 239 3.43 -19.58 -2.32
N PRO A 240 3.75 -18.77 -1.31
CA PRO A 240 4.76 -17.71 -1.46
C PRO A 240 6.17 -18.26 -1.67
N LEU A 241 6.50 -19.43 -1.11
CA LEU A 241 7.84 -20.02 -1.25
C LEU A 241 8.05 -20.57 -2.66
N ARG A 242 7.03 -21.27 -3.18
CA ARG A 242 7.04 -21.73 -4.56
C ARG A 242 7.08 -20.56 -5.53
N PHE A 243 6.27 -19.53 -5.31
CA PHE A 243 6.31 -18.31 -6.12
C PHE A 243 7.72 -17.74 -6.19
N MET A 244 8.36 -17.54 -5.03
CA MET A 244 9.74 -17.06 -4.97
C MET A 244 10.71 -17.96 -5.74
N ALA A 245 10.67 -19.28 -5.52
CA ALA A 245 11.55 -20.23 -6.19
C ALA A 245 11.37 -20.20 -7.72
N GLU A 246 10.12 -20.12 -8.21
CA GLU A 246 9.82 -20.02 -9.63
C GLU A 246 10.33 -18.71 -10.25
N LYS A 247 10.11 -17.56 -9.57
CA LYS A 247 10.61 -16.26 -10.01
C LYS A 247 12.14 -16.21 -10.03
N SER A 248 12.80 -16.72 -8.98
CA SER A 248 14.27 -16.83 -8.94
C SER A 248 14.81 -17.72 -10.06
N ARG A 249 14.18 -18.87 -10.35
CA ARG A 249 14.60 -19.76 -11.44
C ARG A 249 14.47 -19.09 -12.81
N ARG A 250 13.41 -18.33 -13.07
CA ARG A 250 13.24 -17.60 -14.35
C ARG A 250 14.36 -16.59 -14.60
N LEU A 251 14.80 -15.88 -13.56
CA LEU A 251 15.94 -14.96 -13.65
C LEU A 251 17.26 -15.66 -13.99
N LEU A 252 17.42 -16.93 -13.61
CA LEU A 252 18.61 -17.71 -13.98
C LEU A 252 18.60 -18.12 -15.45
N VAL A 253 17.42 -18.33 -16.03
CA VAL A 253 17.25 -18.82 -17.41
C VAL A 253 17.29 -17.66 -18.42
N ASP A 254 16.85 -16.46 -18.04
CA ASP A 254 16.90 -15.27 -18.90
C ASP A 254 17.59 -14.08 -18.20
N PRO A 255 18.93 -14.02 -18.18
CA PRO A 255 19.67 -12.94 -17.51
C PRO A 255 19.56 -11.58 -18.22
N ARG A 256 19.07 -11.55 -19.48
CA ARG A 256 19.01 -10.35 -20.32
C ARG A 256 17.77 -9.50 -20.08
N SER A 257 16.77 -10.01 -19.36
CA SER A 257 15.58 -9.25 -18.95
C SER A 257 15.84 -8.28 -17.78
N ILE A 258 17.08 -8.15 -17.31
CA ILE A 258 17.45 -7.51 -16.03
C ILE A 258 18.23 -6.20 -16.27
N PRO A 259 17.83 -5.07 -15.63
CA PRO A 259 18.70 -3.89 -15.50
C PRO A 259 19.91 -4.20 -14.59
N ASN A 260 21.10 -3.79 -15.04
CA ASN A 260 22.47 -4.14 -14.58
C ASN A 260 22.85 -4.12 -13.07
N ARG A 261 21.92 -4.04 -12.08
CA ARG A 261 22.27 -4.01 -10.65
C ARG A 261 21.55 -5.03 -9.74
N THR A 262 20.69 -5.89 -10.26
CA THR A 262 19.87 -6.80 -9.41
C THR A 262 20.40 -8.24 -9.33
N ILE A 263 21.34 -8.62 -10.20
CA ILE A 263 21.81 -10.01 -10.35
C ILE A 263 22.66 -10.48 -9.17
N ASP A 264 23.49 -9.62 -8.56
CA ASP A 264 24.46 -10.07 -7.55
C ASP A 264 23.84 -10.37 -6.18
N TYR A 265 22.65 -9.84 -5.87
CA TYR A 265 22.04 -9.97 -4.53
C TYR A 265 20.95 -11.03 -4.42
N ALA A 266 20.17 -11.25 -5.47
CA ALA A 266 19.09 -12.27 -5.44
C ALA A 266 19.64 -13.71 -5.42
N LYS A 267 20.92 -13.89 -5.77
CA LYS A 267 21.42 -15.18 -6.24
C LYS A 267 21.79 -16.17 -5.14
N TYR A 268 22.21 -15.77 -3.93
CA TYR A 268 22.79 -16.76 -2.98
C TYR A 268 22.61 -16.59 -1.47
N ASP A 269 21.85 -15.62 -0.93
CA ASP A 269 21.75 -15.57 0.53
C ASP A 269 20.43 -14.98 1.08
N MET A 270 19.32 -15.66 0.77
CA MET A 270 18.03 -15.36 1.39
C MET A 270 18.08 -15.44 2.92
N VAL A 271 18.96 -16.27 3.47
CA VAL A 271 19.19 -16.37 4.92
C VAL A 271 19.79 -15.06 5.43
N ARG A 272 20.82 -14.52 4.77
CA ARG A 272 21.37 -13.20 5.10
C ARG A 272 20.38 -12.07 4.91
N VAL A 273 19.62 -12.03 3.81
CA VAL A 273 18.61 -10.98 3.60
C VAL A 273 17.52 -11.06 4.68
N PHE A 274 17.13 -12.28 5.08
CA PHE A 274 16.21 -12.48 6.20
C PHE A 274 16.82 -12.08 7.55
N ASN A 275 18.10 -12.40 7.79
CA ASN A 275 18.81 -12.00 9.00
C ASN A 275 18.95 -10.47 9.10
N GLU A 276 19.30 -9.80 7.99
CA GLU A 276 19.34 -8.34 7.91
C GLU A 276 17.97 -7.71 8.20
N LEU A 277 16.87 -8.34 7.75
CA LEU A 277 15.50 -7.93 8.09
C LEU A 277 15.19 -8.13 9.59
N VAL A 278 15.57 -9.28 10.15
CA VAL A 278 15.39 -9.61 11.57
C VAL A 278 16.10 -8.60 12.46
N ASP A 279 17.35 -8.30 12.13
CA ASP A 279 18.18 -7.30 12.82
C ASP A 279 17.52 -5.92 12.75
N ALA A 280 17.11 -5.49 11.56
CA ALA A 280 16.41 -4.21 11.35
C ALA A 280 15.11 -4.10 12.16
N LEU A 281 14.44 -5.22 12.42
CA LEU A 281 13.19 -5.28 13.20
C LEU A 281 13.41 -5.51 14.71
N ARG A 282 14.65 -5.77 15.15
CA ARG A 282 15.01 -6.14 16.53
C ARG A 282 14.13 -7.25 17.11
N LEU A 283 13.95 -8.31 16.33
CA LEU A 283 13.21 -9.49 16.79
C LEU A 283 14.17 -10.33 17.64
N SER A 284 13.73 -10.82 18.80
CA SER A 284 14.53 -11.79 19.57
C SER A 284 14.58 -13.13 18.85
N ASP A 285 15.63 -13.94 19.06
CA ASP A 285 15.78 -15.26 18.41
C ASP A 285 14.53 -16.15 18.56
N SER A 286 13.87 -16.10 19.72
CA SER A 286 12.61 -16.81 19.99
C SER A 286 11.39 -16.29 19.22
N VAL A 287 11.39 -15.01 18.84
CA VAL A 287 10.38 -14.37 17.98
C VAL A 287 10.72 -14.63 16.51
N VAL A 288 12.00 -14.65 16.17
CA VAL A 288 12.50 -15.01 14.84
C VAL A 288 12.11 -16.44 14.51
N GLU A 289 12.38 -17.41 15.38
CA GLU A 289 12.00 -18.81 15.19
C GLU A 289 10.48 -18.98 15.02
N ARG A 290 9.68 -18.20 15.76
CA ARG A 290 8.22 -18.12 15.59
C ARG A 290 7.77 -17.46 14.29
N ILE A 291 8.54 -16.53 13.75
CA ILE A 291 8.27 -15.86 12.47
C ILE A 291 8.70 -16.76 11.32
N VAL A 292 9.89 -17.35 11.37
CA VAL A 292 10.39 -18.36 10.43
C VAL A 292 9.40 -19.52 10.35
N SER A 293 9.00 -20.12 11.47
CA SER A 293 7.98 -21.19 11.46
C SER A 293 6.62 -20.72 10.92
N ARG A 294 6.27 -19.42 11.05
CA ARG A 294 5.07 -18.83 10.42
C ARG A 294 5.23 -18.53 8.93
N PHE A 295 6.42 -18.19 8.48
CA PHE A 295 6.73 -17.88 7.09
C PHE A 295 6.93 -19.16 6.27
N PHE A 296 7.57 -20.17 6.86
CA PHE A 296 7.85 -21.46 6.22
C PHE A 296 6.80 -22.55 6.53
N GLY A 297 5.91 -22.33 7.51
CA GLY A 297 4.91 -23.33 7.94
C GLY A 297 3.49 -22.81 8.15
N ALA A 298 3.15 -21.54 7.83
CA ALA A 298 1.80 -21.00 8.05
C ALA A 298 1.23 -20.27 6.80
N PRO A 299 -0.10 -20.07 6.71
CA PRO A 299 -0.76 -19.60 5.49
C PRO A 299 -0.35 -18.16 5.11
N ALA A 300 -0.49 -17.82 3.82
CA ALA A 300 -0.01 -16.58 3.18
C ALA A 300 -0.39 -15.25 3.86
N ARG A 301 -1.37 -15.24 4.77
CA ARG A 301 -1.71 -14.09 5.63
C ARG A 301 -0.59 -13.58 6.52
N HIS A 302 0.40 -14.43 6.83
CA HIS A 302 1.55 -14.05 7.64
C HIS A 302 2.69 -13.49 6.78
N PHE A 303 2.79 -13.96 5.54
CA PHE A 303 3.75 -13.52 4.55
C PHE A 303 3.39 -12.13 4.01
N LEU A 304 2.13 -11.97 3.60
CA LEU A 304 1.58 -10.69 3.18
C LEU A 304 1.07 -9.98 4.42
N ARG A 305 1.64 -8.82 4.77
CA ARG A 305 1.20 -8.02 5.92
C ARG A 305 -0.14 -7.31 5.65
N MET A 306 -1.12 -8.08 5.18
CA MET A 306 -2.45 -7.66 4.79
C MET A 306 -3.13 -6.97 5.96
N LYS A 307 -3.74 -5.82 5.68
CA LYS A 307 -4.37 -5.01 6.70
C LYS A 307 -5.83 -5.44 6.85
N ARG A 308 -6.38 -5.23 8.03
CA ARG A 308 -7.82 -5.40 8.28
C ARG A 308 -8.63 -4.15 7.95
N SER A 309 -7.95 -3.03 7.69
CA SER A 309 -8.59 -1.77 7.33
C SER A 309 -7.71 -0.97 6.39
N VAL A 310 -8.38 -0.17 5.56
CA VAL A 310 -7.77 0.85 4.71
C VAL A 310 -8.43 2.18 4.96
N SER A 311 -7.65 3.24 4.80
CA SER A 311 -8.07 4.62 5.03
C SER A 311 -8.07 5.36 3.69
N LEU A 312 -9.08 6.18 3.47
CA LEU A 312 -9.22 7.06 2.31
C LEU A 312 -9.41 8.49 2.84
N PRO A 313 -8.59 9.47 2.42
CA PRO A 313 -8.78 10.85 2.82
C PRO A 313 -10.07 11.41 2.24
N VAL A 314 -10.77 12.24 3.02
CA VAL A 314 -11.85 13.11 2.56
C VAL A 314 -11.28 14.52 2.46
N SER A 315 -11.46 15.16 1.31
CA SER A 315 -10.96 16.50 1.03
C SER A 315 -11.92 17.24 0.09
N ASP A 316 -12.05 18.55 0.27
CA ASP A 316 -12.78 19.47 -0.57
C ASP A 316 -11.87 20.23 -1.56
N ARG A 317 -10.60 19.82 -1.70
CA ARG A 317 -9.63 20.46 -2.61
C ARG A 317 -10.14 20.59 -4.04
N GLY A 318 -10.95 19.64 -4.52
CA GLY A 318 -11.51 19.67 -5.87
C GLY A 318 -12.68 20.65 -6.02
N THR A 319 -13.44 20.90 -4.96
CA THR A 319 -14.61 21.77 -4.95
C THR A 319 -14.78 22.30 -3.52
N PRO A 320 -14.29 23.53 -3.23
CA PRO A 320 -14.27 24.05 -1.86
C PRO A 320 -15.64 23.99 -1.18
N GLY A 321 -15.68 23.48 0.05
CA GLY A 321 -16.93 23.25 0.79
C GLY A 321 -17.64 21.92 0.48
N GLU A 322 -17.24 21.20 -0.56
CA GLU A 322 -17.80 19.90 -0.92
C GLU A 322 -16.76 18.78 -0.78
N GLY A 323 -16.91 17.98 0.28
CA GLY A 323 -16.00 16.86 0.54
C GLY A 323 -16.19 15.70 -0.42
N HIS A 324 -15.06 15.17 -0.90
CA HIS A 324 -14.99 13.96 -1.71
C HIS A 324 -13.86 13.04 -1.24
N LEU A 325 -13.97 11.75 -1.59
CA LEU A 325 -12.85 10.82 -1.40
C LEU A 325 -11.70 11.24 -2.32
N ALA A 326 -10.58 11.68 -1.72
CA ALA A 326 -9.37 11.98 -2.47
C ALA A 326 -8.60 10.66 -2.73
N GLN A 327 -8.44 10.32 -4.00
CA GLN A 327 -7.83 9.05 -4.41
C GLN A 327 -7.12 9.18 -5.76
N GLY A 328 -6.11 8.34 -5.97
CA GLY A 328 -5.45 8.22 -7.26
C GLY A 328 -6.36 7.62 -8.34
N ARG A 329 -6.06 7.94 -9.60
CA ARG A 329 -6.79 7.44 -10.78
C ARG A 329 -6.97 5.92 -10.77
N TYR A 330 -5.89 5.20 -10.47
CA TYR A 330 -5.85 3.73 -10.51
C TYR A 330 -6.04 3.08 -9.14
N GLN A 331 -6.10 3.87 -8.06
CA GLN A 331 -6.24 3.31 -6.71
C GLN A 331 -7.64 2.77 -6.51
N SER A 332 -7.72 1.54 -6.04
CA SER A 332 -8.94 0.91 -5.57
C SER A 332 -8.69 0.23 -4.23
N PRO A 333 -9.60 0.37 -3.25
CA PRO A 333 -9.67 -0.56 -2.13
C PRO A 333 -10.04 -1.94 -2.66
N ILE A 334 -9.24 -2.94 -2.30
CA ILE A 334 -9.36 -4.31 -2.76
C ILE A 334 -9.53 -5.19 -1.53
N LEU A 335 -10.60 -5.96 -1.53
CA LEU A 335 -10.83 -7.04 -0.58
C LEU A 335 -10.22 -8.31 -1.16
N VAL A 336 -9.31 -8.93 -0.41
CA VAL A 336 -8.62 -10.16 -0.77
C VAL A 336 -9.02 -11.23 0.23
N GLN A 337 -9.47 -12.39 -0.25
CA GLN A 337 -9.66 -13.59 0.56
C GLN A 337 -8.68 -14.67 0.13
N TRP A 338 -8.20 -15.45 1.08
CA TRP A 338 -7.37 -16.65 0.84
C TRP A 338 -7.93 -17.90 1.54
N ARG A 339 -9.11 -17.76 2.14
CA ARG A 339 -10.00 -18.87 2.45
C ARG A 339 -11.43 -18.40 2.20
N ARG A 340 -12.24 -19.31 1.65
CA ARG A 340 -13.67 -19.09 1.44
C ARG A 340 -14.35 -18.75 2.77
N ALA A 341 -15.23 -17.73 2.75
CA ALA A 341 -16.23 -17.53 3.80
C ALA A 341 -17.39 -18.52 3.57
N GLU A 342 -17.82 -19.25 4.62
CA GLU A 342 -18.96 -20.18 4.51
C GLU A 342 -20.22 -19.52 3.93
N PRO A 343 -20.61 -18.31 4.38
CA PRO A 343 -21.77 -17.59 3.83
C PRO A 343 -21.55 -17.04 2.41
N ARG A 344 -20.35 -17.19 1.84
CA ARG A 344 -19.92 -16.55 0.57
C ARG A 344 -20.12 -15.03 0.57
N THR A 345 -19.98 -14.43 1.74
CA THR A 345 -20.02 -12.99 1.91
C THR A 345 -18.94 -12.56 2.89
N ARG A 346 -18.51 -11.30 2.76
CA ARG A 346 -17.61 -10.63 3.70
C ARG A 346 -18.26 -9.32 4.13
N ILE A 347 -18.14 -8.98 5.41
CA ILE A 347 -18.70 -7.76 5.96
C ILE A 347 -17.61 -6.69 6.05
N VAL A 348 -17.91 -5.52 5.48
CA VAL A 348 -17.06 -4.34 5.54
C VAL A 348 -17.79 -3.24 6.31
N ASP A 349 -17.20 -2.82 7.43
CA ASP A 349 -17.60 -1.66 8.20
C ASP A 349 -17.02 -0.39 7.58
N ILE A 350 -17.84 0.65 7.49
CA ILE A 350 -17.50 1.97 7.00
C ILE A 350 -17.55 2.93 8.18
N THR A 351 -16.48 3.67 8.43
CA THR A 351 -16.44 4.72 9.44
C THR A 351 -16.03 6.04 8.81
N LEU A 352 -16.87 7.06 8.95
CA LEU A 352 -16.56 8.43 8.51
C LEU A 352 -16.16 9.26 9.73
N THR A 353 -15.01 9.91 9.63
CA THR A 353 -14.51 10.85 10.61
C THR A 353 -14.28 12.22 10.00
N ARG A 354 -14.51 13.25 10.81
CA ARG A 354 -14.22 14.66 10.52
C ARG A 354 -12.96 15.08 11.26
N PHE A 355 -12.13 15.88 10.61
CA PHE A 355 -10.99 16.54 11.23
C PHE A 355 -11.38 17.92 11.78
N LYS A 356 -10.87 18.26 12.95
CA LYS A 356 -10.98 19.58 13.60
C LYS A 356 -9.61 20.04 14.04
#